data_AF-A0A0N1NXE1-F1
#
_entry.id   AF-A0A0N1NXE1-F1
#
_cell.length_a   1.000
_cell.length_b   1.000
_cell.length_c   1.000
_cell.angle_alpha   90.00
_cell.angle_beta   90.00
_cell.angle_gamma   90.00
#
_symmetry.space_group_name_H-M   'P 1'
#
loop_
_entity.id
_entity.type
_entity.pdbx_description
1 polymer ?
#
loop_
_entity_poly.entity_id
_entity_poly.type
_entity_poly.pdbx_seq_one_letter_code
_entity_poly.pdbx_strand_id
1 'polypeptide(L)'
;MQNGTTNGDVEEDVELWRHPNPESTEMYIFQQNIRKRHNVKGTTYQDLWQWSIDNPGLFWKEVWEYTGIKASKWPSSVFDSNSAMFPKPEFFPGCELNFAENLLYPASNPPADSVAVIEATEKTRAEITWQS
;
A
#
# COMPACT_ATOMS: atom_id res chain seq x y z
N MET A 1 22.84 51.36 -21.69
CA MET A 1 22.73 50.38 -22.79
C MET A 1 22.29 49.07 -22.18
N GLN A 2 21.21 48.51 -22.72
CA GLN A 2 20.53 47.27 -22.28
C GLN A 2 21.46 46.05 -22.33
N ASN A 3 21.15 45.09 -21.45
CA ASN A 3 20.88 43.66 -21.72
C ASN A 3 20.60 43.02 -20.33
N GLY A 4 19.50 42.34 -20.01
CA GLY A 4 18.51 41.62 -20.81
C GLY A 4 18.30 40.25 -20.14
N THR A 5 17.19 40.11 -19.41
CA THR A 5 16.40 38.89 -19.07
C THR A 5 17.05 37.65 -18.44
N THR A 6 16.40 37.14 -17.37
CA THR A 6 16.26 35.76 -16.83
C THR A 6 16.35 35.82 -15.30
N ASN A 7 15.45 35.30 -14.46
CA ASN A 7 14.46 34.24 -14.60
C ASN A 7 13.27 34.52 -13.69
N GLY A 8 12.13 33.93 -14.06
CA GLY A 8 10.84 34.08 -13.38
C GLY A 8 10.90 33.88 -11.88
N ASP A 9 10.04 34.64 -11.22
CA ASP A 9 9.68 34.48 -9.82
C ASP A 9 9.52 32.99 -9.51
N VAL A 10 10.37 32.50 -8.60
CA VAL A 10 10.19 31.18 -8.01
C VAL A 10 8.92 31.31 -7.17
N GLU A 11 7.77 30.92 -7.73
CA GLU A 11 6.61 30.63 -6.90
C GLU A 11 7.06 29.58 -5.89
N GLU A 12 7.27 29.98 -4.64
CA GLU A 12 7.50 29.05 -3.56
C GLU A 12 6.29 28.10 -3.53
N ASP A 13 6.55 26.79 -3.65
CA ASP A 13 5.52 25.77 -3.50
C ASP A 13 4.92 25.89 -2.09
N VAL A 14 3.81 26.61 -1.97
CA VAL A 14 3.09 26.76 -0.72
C VAL A 14 2.35 25.45 -0.45
N GLU A 15 2.81 24.71 0.55
CA GLU A 15 2.14 23.50 1.01
C GLU A 15 0.69 23.82 1.42
N LEU A 16 -0.28 23.30 0.64
CA LEU A 16 -1.69 23.60 0.84
C LEU A 16 -2.28 22.88 2.07
N TRP A 17 -1.76 21.70 2.39
CA TRP A 17 -2.31 20.88 3.46
C TRP A 17 -1.34 19.79 3.93
N ARG A 18 -1.37 19.53 5.24
CA ARG A 18 -0.71 18.38 5.89
C ARG A 18 -1.68 17.68 6.82
N HIS A 19 -1.58 16.35 6.88
CA HIS A 19 -2.32 15.58 7.88
C HIS A 19 -1.87 16.00 9.30
N PRO A 20 -2.80 16.32 10.23
CA PRO A 20 -2.44 16.83 11.56
C PRO A 20 -1.75 15.79 12.45
N ASN A 21 -1.94 14.49 12.17
CA ASN A 21 -1.26 13.41 12.87
C ASN A 21 -0.81 12.31 11.89
N PRO A 22 0.31 12.47 11.17
CA PRO A 22 0.76 11.47 10.19
C PRO A 22 1.08 10.10 10.82
N GLU A 23 1.43 10.09 12.12
CA GLU A 23 1.84 8.89 12.84
C GLU A 23 0.69 7.93 13.14
N SER A 24 -0.56 8.41 13.12
CA SER A 24 -1.74 7.58 13.31
C SER A 24 -2.19 6.85 12.03
N THR A 25 -1.46 7.00 10.92
CA THR A 25 -1.84 6.38 9.65
C THR A 25 -1.30 4.95 9.54
N GLU A 26 -2.03 4.08 8.84
CA GLU A 26 -1.55 2.73 8.49
C GLU A 26 -0.22 2.76 7.73
N MET A 27 -0.01 3.78 6.89
CA MET A 27 1.25 3.96 6.16
C MET A 27 2.42 4.20 7.11
N TYR A 28 2.23 4.98 8.17
CA TYR A 28 3.28 5.17 9.17
C TYR A 28 3.59 3.86 9.90
N ILE A 29 2.57 3.12 10.33
CA ILE A 29 2.75 1.82 11.01
C ILE A 29 3.50 0.85 10.10
N PHE A 30 3.09 0.72 8.84
CA PHE A 30 3.75 -0.09 7.83
C PHE A 30 5.23 0.31 7.63
N GLN A 31 5.50 1.61 7.51
CA GLN A 31 6.85 2.15 7.40
C GLN A 31 7.72 1.78 8.61
N GLN A 32 7.19 1.90 9.84
CA GLN A 32 7.95 1.53 11.04
C GLN A 32 8.24 0.02 11.09
N ASN A 33 7.30 -0.82 10.63
CA ASN A 33 7.49 -2.27 10.58
C ASN A 33 8.61 -2.66 9.60
N ILE A 34 8.60 -2.10 8.39
CA ILE A 34 9.67 -2.31 7.41
C ILE A 34 11.02 -1.85 7.97
N ARG A 35 11.08 -0.68 8.59
CA ARG A 35 12.32 -0.16 9.19
C ARG A 35 12.89 -1.08 10.24
N LYS A 36 12.04 -1.55 11.16
CA LYS A 36 12.44 -2.48 12.23
C LYS A 36 12.93 -3.81 11.65
N ARG A 37 12.27 -4.34 10.62
CA ARG A 37 12.61 -5.65 10.02
C ARG A 37 13.84 -5.62 9.12
N HIS A 38 14.01 -4.56 8.33
CA HIS A 38 15.01 -4.47 7.27
C HIS A 38 16.13 -3.45 7.53
N ASN A 39 16.13 -2.79 8.69
CA ASN A 39 17.11 -1.78 9.10
C ASN A 39 17.27 -0.65 8.05
N VAL A 40 16.14 -0.22 7.47
CA VAL A 40 16.09 0.84 6.47
C VAL A 40 16.50 2.17 7.10
N LYS A 41 17.44 2.88 6.47
CA LYS A 41 17.93 4.19 6.94
C LYS A 41 16.95 5.30 6.56
N GLY A 42 16.91 6.35 7.37
CA GLY A 42 16.08 7.54 7.12
C GLY A 42 14.70 7.47 7.78
N THR A 43 14.04 8.62 7.90
CA THR A 43 12.78 8.78 8.64
C THR A 43 11.58 9.21 7.78
N THR A 44 11.81 9.52 6.51
CA THR A 44 10.81 10.06 5.59
C THR A 44 10.11 8.98 4.77
N TYR A 45 8.98 9.33 4.15
CA TYR A 45 8.32 8.50 3.14
C TYR A 45 9.23 8.27 1.92
N GLN A 46 10.04 9.27 1.55
CA GLN A 46 10.97 9.19 0.42
C GLN A 46 12.00 8.07 0.64
N ASP A 47 12.48 7.90 1.87
CA ASP A 47 13.42 6.83 2.23
C ASP A 47 12.79 5.44 2.05
N LEU A 48 11.51 5.28 2.44
CA LEU A 48 10.76 4.04 2.25
C LEU A 48 10.51 3.78 0.76
N TRP A 49 10.11 4.81 0.02
CA TRP A 49 9.88 4.73 -1.43
C TRP A 49 11.14 4.28 -2.16
N GLN A 50 12.29 4.90 -1.87
CA GLN A 50 13.56 4.51 -2.48
C GLN A 50 13.90 3.06 -2.14
N TRP A 51 13.77 2.67 -0.87
CA TRP A 51 13.99 1.28 -0.46
C TRP A 51 13.08 0.28 -1.19
N SER A 52 11.82 0.64 -1.44
CA SER A 52 10.85 -0.23 -2.13
C SER A 52 11.24 -0.49 -3.60
N ILE A 53 11.88 0.49 -4.25
CA ILE A 53 12.38 0.38 -5.62
C ILE A 53 13.68 -0.42 -5.65
N ASP A 54 14.55 -0.21 -4.67
CA ASP A 54 15.83 -0.92 -4.56
C ASP A 54 15.62 -2.40 -4.16
N ASN A 55 14.52 -2.71 -3.45
CA ASN A 55 14.24 -4.04 -2.89
C ASN A 55 12.81 -4.53 -3.18
N PRO A 56 12.40 -4.63 -4.47
CA PRO A 56 11.01 -4.88 -4.83
C PRO A 56 10.48 -6.23 -4.31
N GLY A 57 11.32 -7.27 -4.28
CA GLY A 57 10.93 -8.59 -3.77
C GLY A 57 10.65 -8.57 -2.27
N LEU A 58 11.48 -7.89 -1.47
CA LEU A 58 11.25 -7.72 -0.04
C LEU A 58 10.02 -6.84 0.21
N PHE A 59 9.89 -5.74 -0.51
CA PHE A 59 8.75 -4.84 -0.39
C PHE A 59 7.41 -5.56 -0.62
N TRP A 60 7.28 -6.31 -1.72
CA TRP A 60 6.02 -7.01 -2.02
C TRP A 60 5.73 -8.18 -1.08
N LYS A 61 6.77 -8.81 -0.51
CA LYS A 61 6.60 -9.75 0.60
C LYS A 61 6.03 -9.05 1.84
N GLU A 62 6.58 -7.89 2.20
CA GLU A 62 6.12 -7.10 3.34
C GLU A 62 4.66 -6.63 3.14
N VAL A 63 4.29 -6.22 1.92
CA VAL A 63 2.90 -5.87 1.58
C VAL A 63 1.98 -7.07 1.78
N TRP A 64 2.35 -8.24 1.26
CA TRP A 64 1.55 -9.46 1.41
C TRP A 64 1.32 -9.81 2.88
N GLU A 65 2.38 -9.80 3.68
CA GLU A 65 2.31 -10.09 5.11
C GLU A 65 1.52 -9.03 5.89
N TYR A 66 1.71 -7.75 5.59
CA TYR A 66 1.04 -6.66 6.30
C TYR A 66 -0.46 -6.61 6.03
N THR A 67 -0.86 -6.86 4.78
CA THR A 67 -2.27 -6.88 4.37
C THR A 67 -2.99 -8.16 4.77
N GLY A 68 -2.25 -9.20 5.17
CA GLY A 68 -2.83 -10.46 5.64
C GLY A 68 -3.52 -11.26 4.53
N ILE A 69 -3.02 -11.19 3.29
CA ILE A 69 -3.59 -11.93 2.16
C ILE A 69 -3.55 -13.43 2.45
N LYS A 70 -4.72 -14.06 2.32
CA LYS A 70 -4.95 -15.50 2.45
C LYS A 70 -4.77 -16.17 1.10
N ALA A 71 -3.99 -17.25 1.10
CA ALA A 71 -3.79 -18.14 -0.04
C ALA A 71 -3.90 -19.59 0.43
N SER A 72 -4.52 -20.43 -0.40
CA SER A 72 -4.58 -21.88 -0.17
C SER A 72 -3.22 -22.54 -0.46
N LYS A 73 -2.44 -21.94 -1.35
CA LYS A 73 -1.09 -22.34 -1.68
C LYS A 73 -0.16 -21.15 -1.66
N TRP A 74 0.77 -21.17 -0.72
CA TRP A 74 1.75 -20.10 -0.55
C TRP A 74 2.76 -20.09 -1.72
N PRO A 75 3.12 -18.90 -2.23
CA PRO A 75 4.18 -18.78 -3.22
C PRO A 75 5.55 -19.12 -2.60
N SER A 76 6.44 -19.71 -3.40
CA SER A 76 7.83 -19.98 -2.99
C SER A 76 8.71 -18.72 -3.02
N SER A 77 8.36 -17.75 -3.86
CA SER A 77 9.01 -16.45 -3.96
C SER A 77 8.01 -15.38 -4.42
N VAL A 78 8.38 -14.11 -4.29
CA VAL A 78 7.57 -12.99 -4.83
C VAL A 78 7.67 -12.93 -6.35
N PHE A 79 8.84 -13.20 -6.91
CA PHE A 79 9.09 -13.43 -8.33
C PHE A 79 10.48 -14.08 -8.45
N ASP A 80 10.90 -14.49 -9.64
CA ASP A 80 12.27 -14.95 -9.88
C ASP A 80 13.25 -13.78 -9.80
N SER A 81 14.23 -13.85 -8.90
CA SER A 81 15.24 -12.80 -8.68
C SER A 81 16.15 -12.56 -9.88
N ASN A 82 16.20 -13.50 -10.84
CA ASN A 82 16.96 -13.35 -12.07
C ASN A 82 16.15 -12.71 -13.20
N SER A 83 14.85 -12.52 -13.02
CA SER A 83 13.99 -11.92 -14.03
C SER A 83 14.14 -10.39 -14.04
N ALA A 84 14.19 -9.83 -15.23
CA ALA A 84 14.10 -8.38 -15.40
C ALA A 84 12.70 -7.90 -14.94
N MET A 85 12.62 -6.69 -14.38
CA MET A 85 11.33 -6.07 -14.04
C MET A 85 10.52 -5.69 -15.29
N PHE A 86 11.19 -5.60 -16.44
CA PHE A 86 10.57 -5.39 -17.75
C PHE A 86 11.13 -6.40 -18.78
N PRO A 87 10.27 -7.19 -19.48
CA PRO A 87 8.82 -7.28 -19.28
C PRO A 87 8.47 -7.77 -17.86
N LYS A 88 7.27 -7.41 -17.36
CA LYS A 88 6.87 -7.70 -15.98
C LYS A 88 7.03 -9.20 -15.66
N PRO A 89 7.76 -9.58 -14.59
CA PRO A 89 7.87 -10.98 -14.21
C PRO A 89 6.54 -11.54 -13.70
N GLU A 90 6.48 -12.86 -13.55
CA GLU A 90 5.39 -13.51 -12.84
C GLU A 90 5.54 -13.23 -11.35
N PHE A 91 4.51 -12.63 -10.76
CA PHE A 91 4.45 -12.35 -9.33
C PHE A 91 3.78 -13.52 -8.61
N PHE A 92 4.34 -13.92 -7.47
CA PHE A 92 3.89 -15.00 -6.62
C PHE A 92 3.65 -16.31 -7.41
N PRO A 93 4.66 -16.80 -8.17
CA PRO A 93 4.50 -17.95 -9.05
C PRO A 93 3.98 -19.17 -8.29
N GLY A 94 2.96 -19.82 -8.86
CA GLY A 94 2.32 -20.98 -8.29
C GLY A 94 1.44 -20.73 -7.06
N CYS A 95 1.24 -19.47 -6.65
CA CYS A 95 0.28 -19.10 -5.62
C CYS A 95 -1.15 -19.36 -6.09
N GLU A 96 -1.98 -19.88 -5.19
CA GLU A 96 -3.41 -20.05 -5.41
C GLU A 96 -4.15 -19.30 -4.28
N LEU A 97 -5.04 -18.40 -4.66
CA LEU A 97 -5.85 -17.61 -3.73
C LEU A 97 -7.26 -17.42 -4.27
N ASN A 98 -8.20 -17.12 -3.37
CA ASN A 98 -9.54 -16.69 -3.73
C ASN A 98 -9.71 -15.21 -3.39
N PHE A 99 -10.01 -14.39 -4.39
CA PHE A 99 -10.19 -12.95 -4.19
C PHE A 99 -11.42 -12.63 -3.34
N ALA A 100 -12.54 -13.32 -3.58
CA ALA A 100 -13.75 -13.15 -2.79
C ALA A 100 -13.56 -13.59 -1.33
N GLU A 101 -12.77 -14.63 -1.06
CA GLU A 101 -12.41 -15.02 0.31
C GLU A 101 -11.67 -13.90 1.04
N ASN A 102 -10.70 -13.28 0.39
CA ASN A 102 -9.93 -12.19 0.98
C ASN A 102 -10.79 -10.95 1.25
N LEU A 103 -11.84 -10.71 0.45
CA LEU A 103 -12.76 -9.60 0.65
C LEU A 103 -13.86 -9.90 1.67
N LEU A 104 -14.48 -11.09 1.63
CA LEU A 104 -15.65 -11.48 2.44
C LEU A 104 -15.27 -12.10 3.78
N TYR A 105 -14.07 -12.67 3.88
CA TYR A 105 -13.53 -13.27 5.10
C TYR A 105 -12.12 -12.71 5.36
N PRO A 106 -11.97 -11.40 5.57
CA PRO A 106 -10.65 -10.78 5.72
C PRO A 106 -9.93 -11.26 6.97
N ALA A 107 -8.60 -11.08 7.02
CA ALA A 107 -7.78 -11.46 8.18
C ALA A 107 -8.16 -10.70 9.47
N SER A 108 -8.73 -9.50 9.35
CA SER A 108 -9.24 -8.72 10.48
C SER A 108 -10.43 -9.38 11.19
N ASN A 109 -11.10 -10.34 10.54
CA ASN A 109 -12.23 -11.11 11.08
C ASN A 109 -13.26 -10.23 11.81
N PRO A 110 -13.89 -9.27 11.10
CA PRO A 110 -14.86 -8.36 11.71
C PRO A 110 -16.06 -9.14 12.29
N PRO A 111 -16.73 -8.60 13.32
CA PRO A 111 -17.96 -9.19 13.86
C PRO A 111 -18.99 -9.40 12.76
N ALA A 112 -19.69 -10.55 12.80
CA ALA A 112 -20.66 -10.93 11.77
C ALA A 112 -21.83 -9.93 11.63
N ASP A 113 -22.17 -9.25 12.72
CA ASP A 113 -23.21 -8.22 12.80
C ASP A 113 -22.72 -6.80 12.44
N SER A 114 -21.42 -6.61 12.21
CA SER A 114 -20.89 -5.32 11.76
C SER A 114 -21.17 -5.07 10.28
N VAL A 115 -21.18 -3.79 9.88
CA VAL A 115 -21.50 -3.36 8.51
C VAL A 115 -20.34 -3.68 7.55
N ALA A 116 -20.65 -4.33 6.44
CA ALA A 116 -19.73 -4.60 5.33
C ALA A 116 -19.96 -3.64 4.15
N VAL A 117 -21.23 -3.34 3.84
CA VAL A 117 -21.61 -2.47 2.72
C VAL A 117 -22.66 -1.46 3.18
N ILE A 118 -22.46 -0.21 2.80
CA ILE A 118 -23.46 0.86 2.93
C ILE A 118 -24.01 1.12 1.53
N GLU A 119 -25.25 0.70 1.28
CA GLU A 119 -25.98 1.01 0.06
C GLU A 119 -26.58 2.41 0.20
N ALA A 120 -26.39 3.26 -0.80
CA ALA A 120 -27.01 4.58 -0.87
C ALA A 120 -27.64 4.79 -2.25
N THR A 121 -28.91 5.16 -2.26
CA THR A 121 -29.65 5.57 -3.45
C THR A 121 -30.14 7.01 -3.27
N GLU A 122 -30.78 7.59 -4.29
CA GLU A 122 -31.38 8.93 -4.17
C GLU A 122 -32.44 9.03 -3.07
N LYS A 123 -33.04 7.89 -2.68
CA LYS A 123 -34.18 7.86 -1.74
C LYS A 123 -33.89 7.13 -0.44
N THR A 124 -32.91 6.23 -0.42
CA THR A 124 -32.70 5.30 0.69
C THR A 124 -31.24 5.10 1.01
N ARG A 125 -30.99 4.68 2.25
CA ARG A 125 -29.71 4.15 2.71
C ARG A 125 -29.96 2.84 3.44
N ALA A 126 -29.18 1.82 3.14
CA ALA A 126 -29.25 0.52 3.80
C ALA A 126 -27.85 0.05 4.18
N GLU A 127 -27.79 -0.81 5.19
CA GLU A 127 -26.56 -1.41 5.68
C GLU A 127 -26.66 -2.92 5.54
N ILE A 128 -25.64 -3.53 4.94
CA ILE A 128 -25.52 -4.98 4.77
C ILE A 128 -24.36 -5.42 5.67
N THR A 129 -24.61 -6.41 6.52
CA THR A 129 -23.62 -6.93 7.47
C THR A 129 -22.81 -8.09 6.87
N TRP A 130 -21.76 -8.51 7.56
CA TRP A 130 -20.89 -9.62 7.13
C TRP A 130 -21.55 -11.01 7.15
N GLN A 131 -22.71 -11.18 7.80
CA GLN A 131 -23.36 -12.48 7.99
C GLN A 131 -24.20 -12.99 6.81
N SER A 132 -24.50 -12.14 5.81
CA SER A 132 -25.51 -12.39 4.77
C SER A 132 -25.33 -13.69 3.98
#